data_AF-A0A9D6E416-F1
#
_entry.id   AF-A0A9D6E416-F1
#
_cell.length_a   1.000
_cell.length_b   1.000
_cell.length_c   1.000
_cell.angle_alpha   90.00
_cell.angle_beta   90.00
_cell.angle_gamma   90.00
#
_symmetry.space_group_name_H-M   'P 1'
#
loop_
_entity.id
_entity.type
_entity.pdbx_description
1 polymer ?
#
loop_
_entity_poly.entity_id
_entity_poly.type
_entity_poly.pdbx_seq_one_letter_code
_entity_poly.pdbx_strand_id
1 'polypeptide(L)'
;MKKTTKVRSKRALRAAAGSKRTAAVSELKAGLSAYLARVKAGEEVVVTERGTPVAKIVPIPPEDDPELQRLRRLEAQGLIQFPTGKLPPDFWDLPRPKDPEGLVLKALLEERESGW
;
A
#
# COMPACT_ATOMS: atom_id res chain seq x y z
N MET A 1 -5.40 24.06 37.06
CA MET A 1 -4.20 23.18 36.96
C MET A 1 -4.45 22.07 35.94
N LYS A 2 -3.49 21.92 35.00
CA LYS A 2 -3.11 20.72 34.22
C LYS A 2 -4.24 20.04 33.40
N LYS A 3 -4.50 20.46 32.15
CA LYS A 3 -3.81 20.05 30.91
C LYS A 3 -3.50 18.54 30.85
N THR A 4 -4.38 17.77 30.21
CA THR A 4 -4.09 16.42 29.71
C THR A 4 -4.69 16.29 28.30
N THR A 5 -3.95 16.75 27.30
CA THR A 5 -3.15 15.92 26.37
C THR A 5 -4.00 15.33 25.24
N LYS A 6 -4.42 16.25 24.35
CA LYS A 6 -4.88 15.99 22.98
C LYS A 6 -3.69 15.49 22.16
N VAL A 7 -3.40 14.19 22.21
CA VAL A 7 -2.29 13.56 21.47
C VAL A 7 -2.82 12.33 20.74
N ARG A 8 -2.51 12.27 19.44
CA ARG A 8 -2.98 11.32 18.39
C ARG A 8 -4.30 11.80 17.75
N SER A 9 -4.36 12.26 16.51
CA SER A 9 -3.52 12.03 15.35
C SER A 9 -3.51 13.28 14.45
N LYS A 10 -2.50 14.12 14.64
CA LYS A 10 -2.18 15.27 13.78
C LYS A 10 -1.70 14.85 12.37
N ARG A 11 -1.98 13.61 11.95
CA ARG A 11 -1.41 12.91 10.79
C ARG A 11 -2.42 12.68 9.65
N ALA A 12 -3.73 12.89 9.91
CA ALA A 12 -4.78 12.78 8.90
C ALA A 12 -5.00 14.06 8.06
N LEU A 13 -4.34 15.18 8.40
CA LEU A 13 -4.53 16.47 7.73
C LEU A 13 -3.44 16.82 6.71
N ARG A 14 -2.49 15.90 6.45
CA ARG A 14 -1.38 16.14 5.50
C ARG A 14 -1.61 15.59 4.08
N ALA A 15 -2.87 15.27 3.73
CA ALA A 15 -3.26 14.84 2.38
C ALA A 15 -3.83 15.98 1.50
N ALA A 16 -4.06 17.17 2.05
CA ALA A 16 -4.83 18.22 1.37
C ALA A 16 -3.95 19.35 0.78
N ALA A 17 -2.92 18.98 0.02
CA ALA A 17 -2.26 19.93 -0.88
C ALA A 17 -1.90 19.24 -2.21
N GLY A 18 -2.80 18.39 -2.72
CA GLY A 18 -2.76 17.99 -4.13
C GLY A 18 -3.08 19.22 -4.97
N SER A 19 -2.14 19.64 -5.82
CA SER A 19 -2.38 20.72 -6.78
C SER A 19 -3.60 20.35 -7.64
N LYS A 20 -4.64 21.19 -7.57
CA LYS A 20 -5.91 20.97 -8.27
C LYS A 20 -5.82 21.59 -9.66
N ARG A 21 -6.04 20.80 -10.70
CA ARG A 21 -5.98 21.26 -12.10
C ARG A 21 -7.27 20.93 -12.84
N THR A 22 -7.66 21.79 -13.77
CA THR A 22 -8.79 21.57 -14.67
C THR A 22 -8.27 21.17 -16.04
N ALA A 23 -8.93 20.21 -16.69
CA ALA A 23 -8.64 19.81 -18.06
C ALA A 23 -9.95 19.58 -18.83
N ALA A 24 -10.03 20.09 -20.05
CA ALA A 24 -11.18 19.80 -20.91
C ALA A 24 -11.13 18.35 -21.42
N VAL A 25 -12.29 17.74 -21.71
CA VAL A 25 -12.36 16.38 -22.27
C VAL A 25 -11.49 16.22 -23.54
N SER A 26 -11.45 17.24 -24.40
CA SER A 26 -10.62 17.26 -25.61
C SER A 26 -9.11 17.19 -25.30
N GLU A 27 -8.64 17.98 -24.34
CA GLU A 27 -7.25 18.00 -23.90
C GLU A 27 -6.86 16.69 -23.22
N LEU A 28 -7.77 16.14 -22.42
CA LEU A 28 -7.56 14.89 -21.69
C LEU A 28 -7.49 13.70 -22.65
N LYS A 29 -8.30 13.71 -23.72
CA LYS A 29 -8.21 12.71 -24.81
C LYS A 29 -6.89 12.82 -25.58
N ALA A 30 -6.39 14.03 -25.82
CA ALA A 30 -5.14 14.24 -26.55
C ALA A 30 -3.88 13.86 -25.74
N GLY A 31 -3.96 13.89 -24.40
CA GLY A 31 -2.78 13.79 -23.53
C GLY A 31 -2.98 12.97 -22.24
N LEU A 32 -3.86 11.95 -22.26
CA LEU A 32 -4.27 11.20 -21.06
C LEU A 32 -3.08 10.72 -20.22
N SER A 33 -2.06 10.14 -20.85
CA SER A 33 -0.89 9.60 -20.15
C SER A 33 -0.16 10.64 -19.30
N ALA A 34 -0.05 11.89 -19.78
CA ALA A 34 0.60 12.98 -19.04
C ALA A 34 -0.24 13.41 -17.84
N TYR A 35 -1.56 13.45 -17.99
CA TYR A 35 -2.47 13.73 -16.86
C TYR A 35 -2.44 12.61 -15.82
N LEU A 36 -2.43 11.34 -16.25
CA LEU A 36 -2.31 10.20 -15.33
C LEU A 36 -0.97 10.17 -14.60
N ALA A 37 0.13 10.55 -15.25
CA ALA A 37 1.44 10.66 -14.58
C ALA A 37 1.41 11.70 -13.45
N ARG A 38 0.72 12.82 -13.66
CA ARG A 38 0.52 13.84 -12.62
C ARG A 38 -0.38 13.35 -11.49
N VAL A 39 -1.48 12.68 -11.83
CA VAL A 39 -2.36 12.07 -10.82
C VAL A 39 -1.59 11.05 -9.97
N LYS A 40 -0.75 10.23 -10.58
CA LYS A 40 0.16 9.30 -9.87
C LYS A 40 1.13 10.03 -8.92
N ALA A 41 1.52 11.26 -9.24
CA ALA A 41 2.35 12.10 -8.37
C ALA A 41 1.56 12.78 -7.23
N GLY A 42 0.24 12.57 -7.16
CA GLY A 42 -0.63 13.11 -6.11
C GLY A 42 -1.48 14.32 -6.54
N GLU A 43 -1.48 14.69 -7.82
CA GLU A 43 -2.34 15.78 -8.31
C GLU A 43 -3.79 15.34 -8.51
N GLU A 44 -4.71 16.30 -8.45
CA GLU A 44 -6.12 16.08 -8.72
C GLU A 44 -6.51 16.78 -10.02
N VAL A 45 -7.14 16.04 -10.96
CA VAL A 45 -7.58 16.60 -12.24
C VAL A 45 -9.10 16.62 -12.31
N VAL A 46 -9.68 17.81 -12.39
CA VAL A 46 -11.11 18.02 -12.67
C VAL A 46 -11.31 18.04 -14.18
N VAL A 47 -12.13 17.11 -14.67
CA VAL A 47 -12.46 16.99 -16.09
C VAL A 47 -13.68 17.85 -16.38
N THR A 48 -13.58 18.71 -17.39
CA THR A 48 -14.68 19.60 -17.81
C THR A 48 -15.14 19.30 -19.23
N GLU A 49 -16.44 19.37 -19.44
CA GLU A 49 -17.08 19.34 -20.76
C GLU A 49 -17.72 20.70 -21.01
N ARG A 50 -17.26 21.41 -22.06
CA ARG A 50 -17.73 22.77 -22.40
C ARG A 50 -17.69 23.75 -21.22
N GLY A 51 -16.68 23.62 -20.36
CA GLY A 51 -16.52 24.45 -19.15
C GLY A 51 -17.26 23.94 -17.92
N THR A 52 -18.15 22.95 -18.06
CA THR A 52 -18.88 22.35 -16.95
C THR A 52 -18.10 21.15 -16.38
N PRO A 53 -17.82 21.09 -15.07
CA PRO A 53 -17.14 19.94 -14.47
C PRO A 53 -18.03 18.69 -14.51
N VAL A 54 -17.48 17.58 -15.02
CA VAL A 54 -18.20 16.30 -15.18
C VAL A 54 -17.58 15.14 -14.42
N ALA A 55 -16.26 15.18 -14.16
CA ALA A 55 -15.57 14.12 -13.45
C ALA A 55 -14.32 14.65 -12.73
N LYS A 56 -13.74 13.80 -11.88
CA LYS A 56 -12.46 14.05 -11.23
C LYS A 56 -11.60 12.79 -11.30
N ILE A 57 -10.34 12.94 -11.68
CA ILE A 57 -9.33 11.90 -11.62
C ILE A 57 -8.45 12.20 -10.41
N VAL A 58 -8.39 11.23 -9.48
CA VAL A 58 -7.65 11.33 -8.23
C VAL A 58 -6.70 10.14 -8.08
N PRO A 59 -5.58 10.28 -7.36
CA PRO A 59 -4.78 9.15 -6.97
C PRO A 59 -5.63 8.19 -6.13
N ILE A 60 -5.49 6.88 -6.39
CA ILE A 60 -6.04 5.86 -5.52
C ILE A 60 -5.08 5.73 -4.33
N PRO A 61 -5.54 5.92 -3.09
CA PRO A 61 -4.70 5.77 -1.93
C PRO A 61 -4.30 4.28 -1.77
N PRO A 62 -3.07 3.97 -1.30
CA PRO A 62 -2.59 2.59 -1.16
C PRO A 62 -3.55 1.66 -0.41
N GLU A 63 -4.34 2.20 0.51
CA GLU A 63 -5.31 1.51 1.36
C GLU A 63 -6.50 0.97 0.57
N ASP A 64 -6.79 1.58 -0.59
CA ASP A 64 -7.82 1.16 -1.53
C ASP A 64 -7.28 0.20 -2.61
N ASP A 65 -5.98 -0.14 -2.57
CA ASP A 65 -5.40 -1.16 -3.44
C ASP A 65 -6.00 -2.54 -3.08
N PRO A 66 -6.72 -3.20 -4.02
CA PRO A 66 -7.35 -4.49 -3.75
C PRO A 66 -6.37 -5.59 -3.34
N GLU A 67 -5.16 -5.60 -3.88
CA GLU A 67 -4.13 -6.58 -3.52
C GLU A 67 -3.59 -6.29 -2.12
N LEU A 68 -3.36 -5.01 -1.78
CA LEU A 68 -2.97 -4.65 -0.42
C LEU A 68 -4.05 -5.03 0.60
N GLN A 69 -5.32 -4.80 0.27
CA GLN A 69 -6.44 -5.22 1.12
C GLN A 69 -6.50 -6.73 1.29
N ARG A 70 -6.24 -7.50 0.22
CA ARG A 70 -6.14 -8.97 0.30
C ARG A 70 -5.02 -9.39 1.24
N LEU A 71 -3.83 -8.82 1.12
CA LEU A 71 -2.70 -9.11 2.01
C LEU A 71 -3.02 -8.73 3.46
N ARG A 72 -3.68 -7.59 3.70
CA ARG A 72 -4.14 -7.19 5.04
C ARG A 72 -5.09 -8.20 5.67
N ARG A 73 -5.97 -8.84 4.88
CA ARG A 73 -6.85 -9.91 5.39
C ARG A 73 -6.06 -11.14 5.81
N LEU A 74 -5.05 -11.55 5.04
CA LEU A 74 -4.17 -12.66 5.39
C LEU A 74 -3.35 -12.36 6.65
N GLU A 75 -2.87 -11.12 6.81
CA GLU A 75 -2.17 -10.66 8.03
C GLU A 75 -3.10 -10.72 9.25
N ALA A 76 -4.34 -10.26 9.12
CA ALA A 76 -5.34 -10.30 10.20
C ALA A 76 -5.72 -11.74 10.60
N GLN A 77 -5.63 -12.69 9.66
CA GLN A 77 -5.80 -14.13 9.93
C GLN A 77 -4.55 -14.78 10.52
N GLY A 78 -3.43 -14.06 10.63
CA GLY A 78 -2.15 -14.60 11.10
C GLY A 78 -1.48 -15.54 10.10
N LEU A 79 -1.92 -15.58 8.84
CA LEU A 79 -1.35 -16.44 7.80
C LEU A 79 -0.07 -15.86 7.20
N ILE A 80 0.07 -14.53 7.25
CA ILE A 80 1.27 -13.83 6.78
C ILE A 80 1.68 -12.74 7.76
N GLN A 81 2.90 -12.25 7.61
CA GLN A 81 3.39 -11.05 8.28
C GLN A 81 3.91 -10.07 7.23
N PHE A 82 3.57 -8.78 7.35
CA PHE A 82 4.13 -7.78 6.45
C PHE A 82 5.64 -7.59 6.68
N PRO A 83 6.41 -7.30 5.62
CA PRO A 83 7.82 -7.00 5.76
C PRO A 83 8.01 -5.79 6.67
N THR A 84 8.93 -5.92 7.64
CA THR A 84 9.29 -4.81 8.55
C THR A 84 10.32 -3.86 7.90
N GLY A 85 10.94 -4.28 6.80
CA GLY A 85 11.93 -3.50 6.07
C GLY A 85 12.53 -4.28 4.91
N LYS A 86 13.57 -3.71 4.29
CA LYS A 86 14.39 -4.41 3.30
C LYS A 86 15.25 -5.46 4.00
N LEU A 87 15.48 -6.58 3.31
CA LEU A 87 16.47 -7.55 3.76
C LEU A 87 17.88 -6.92 3.67
N PRO A 88 18.78 -7.24 4.62
CA PRO A 88 20.20 -6.91 4.49
C PRO A 88 20.78 -7.46 3.17
N PRO A 89 21.77 -6.78 2.55
CA PRO A 89 22.42 -7.29 1.34
C PRO A 89 22.97 -8.71 1.51
N ASP A 90 23.56 -8.96 2.68
CA ASP A 90 24.21 -10.23 3.03
C ASP A 90 23.23 -11.24 3.68
N PHE A 91 21.91 -11.02 3.54
CA PHE A 91 20.89 -11.85 4.18
C PHE A 91 21.04 -13.34 3.86
N TRP A 92 21.42 -13.65 2.61
CA TRP A 92 21.59 -15.03 2.15
C TRP A 92 22.87 -15.70 2.68
N ASP A 93 23.83 -14.91 3.15
CA ASP A 93 25.10 -15.37 3.73
C ASP A 93 25.02 -15.52 5.27
N LEU A 94 23.92 -15.08 5.88
CA LEU A 94 23.72 -15.23 7.32
C LEU A 94 23.73 -16.72 7.72
N PRO A 95 24.32 -17.06 8.88
CA PRO A 95 24.30 -18.42 9.37
C PRO A 95 22.85 -18.88 9.55
N ARG A 96 22.51 -20.02 8.94
CA ARG A 96 21.18 -20.59 9.08
C ARG A 96 20.91 -20.93 10.56
N PRO A 97 19.67 -20.72 11.04
CA PRO A 97 19.27 -21.21 12.35
C PRO A 97 19.59 -22.70 12.48
N LYS A 98 20.27 -23.08 13.57
CA LYS A 98 20.56 -24.48 13.86
C LYS A 98 19.33 -25.12 14.50
N ASP A 99 19.02 -26.34 14.10
CA ASP A 99 18.02 -27.19 14.73
C ASP A 99 18.75 -28.37 15.40
N PRO A 100 19.32 -28.19 16.62
CA PRO A 100 20.16 -29.19 17.25
C PRO A 100 19.39 -30.47 17.63
N GLU A 101 18.09 -30.33 17.94
CA GLU A 101 17.22 -31.43 18.34
C GLU A 101 16.43 -32.02 17.17
N GLY A 102 16.55 -31.45 15.96
CA GLY A 102 15.87 -31.91 14.76
C GLY A 102 14.35 -31.76 14.83
N LEU A 103 13.84 -30.86 15.69
CA LEU A 103 12.40 -30.72 15.94
C LEU A 103 11.64 -30.24 14.70
N VAL A 104 12.26 -29.36 13.92
CA VAL A 104 11.66 -28.84 12.67
C VAL A 104 11.60 -29.94 11.63
N LEU A 105 12.69 -30.73 11.50
CA LEU A 105 12.72 -31.86 10.59
C LEU A 105 11.69 -32.93 10.98
N LYS A 106 11.58 -33.24 12.28
CA LYS A 106 10.62 -34.21 12.78
C LYS A 106 9.18 -33.77 12.49
N ALA A 107 8.82 -32.52 12.80
CA ALA A 107 7.50 -31.97 12.51
C ALA A 107 7.19 -32.02 11.00
N LEU A 108 8.17 -31.73 10.14
CA LEU A 108 8.00 -31.80 8.68
C LEU A 108 7.78 -33.24 8.17
N LEU A 109 8.49 -34.22 8.73
CA LEU A 109 8.31 -35.63 8.39
C LEU A 109 6.93 -36.13 8.83
N GLU A 110 6.48 -35.77 10.03
CA GLU A 110 5.14 -36.08 10.53
C GLU A 110 4.05 -35.47 9.62
N GLU A 111 4.21 -34.21 9.18
CA GLU A 111 3.29 -33.57 8.23
C GLU A 111 3.21 -34.36 6.91
N ARG A 112 4.34 -34.80 6.36
CA ARG A 112 4.37 -35.60 5.12
C ARG A 112 3.75 -36.98 5.27
N GLU A 113 3.97 -37.65 6.39
CA GLU A 113 3.36 -38.96 6.68
C GLU A 113 1.85 -38.84 6.91
N SER A 114 1.39 -37.72 7.48
CA SER A 114 -0.02 -37.47 7.76
C SER A 114 -0.89 -37.23 6.52
N GLY A 115 -0.27 -36.97 5.36
CA GLY A 115 -0.94 -36.90 4.05
C GLY A 115 -2.04 -35.84 3.97
N TRP A 116 -1.64 -34.58 3.79
CA TRP A 116 -2.52 -33.56 3.20
C TRP A 116 -2.60 -33.71 1.67
#